data_AF-A0A2A6MIU9-F1
#
_entry.id   AF-A0A2A6MIU9-F1
#
_cell.length_a   1.000
_cell.length_b   1.000
_cell.length_c   1.000
_cell.angle_alpha   90.00
_cell.angle_beta   90.00
_cell.angle_gamma   90.00
#
_symmetry.space_group_name_H-M   'P 1'
#
loop_
_entity.id
_entity.type
_entity.pdbx_description
1 polymer ?
#
loop_
_entity_poly.entity_id
_entity_poly.type
_entity_poly.pdbx_seq_one_letter_code
_entity_poly.pdbx_strand_id
1 'polypeptide(L)'
;MRRDDAERIETHMNAAGYSGTPLQKKLGLRGGQAALLLYVPEHLQEIAAFPGFAHLVTSIEGTVSRRFDYIHSFDTERAGLEARATALARRLKPDGMLWVSWPKRASGVATTLTEDALRDIFLPLGLVDVKVCAVDAVWSGLKFMFRKEIRASL
;
A
#
# COMPACT_ATOMS: atom_id res chain seq x y z
N MET A 1 7.09 55.54 12.44
CA MET A 1 6.85 54.65 13.59
C MET A 1 6.02 53.49 13.05
N ARG A 2 6.69 52.45 12.53
CA ARG A 2 6.75 51.06 13.06
C ARG A 2 5.33 50.48 13.23
N ARG A 3 4.88 49.66 12.27
CA ARG A 3 4.96 48.17 12.20
C ARG A 3 3.84 47.54 13.03
N ASP A 4 3.26 46.47 12.47
CA ASP A 4 2.40 45.39 13.02
C ASP A 4 1.45 44.99 11.86
N ASP A 5 1.78 44.15 10.87
CA ASP A 5 2.40 42.83 10.79
C ASP A 5 1.76 41.73 11.66
N ALA A 6 1.47 40.60 10.98
CA ALA A 6 1.02 39.28 11.44
C ALA A 6 -0.52 39.09 11.59
N GLU A 7 -1.15 38.01 11.11
CA GLU A 7 -0.61 36.67 10.85
C GLU A 7 -1.55 35.86 9.92
N ARG A 8 -0.98 35.33 8.82
CA ARG A 8 -1.55 34.21 8.08
C ARG A 8 -1.37 32.96 8.92
N ILE A 9 -2.46 32.23 9.19
CA ILE A 9 -2.35 30.88 9.75
C ILE A 9 -2.13 29.91 8.58
N GLU A 10 -0.87 29.77 8.17
CA GLU A 10 -0.40 28.59 7.45
C GLU A 10 -0.26 27.45 8.46
N THR A 11 -1.22 26.53 8.50
CA THR A 11 -1.07 25.31 9.28
C THR A 11 -0.12 24.36 8.55
N HIS A 12 1.17 24.56 8.77
CA HIS A 12 2.24 23.67 8.38
C HIS A 12 2.25 22.45 9.35
N MET A 13 1.54 21.37 9.01
CA MET A 13 1.82 20.06 9.63
C MET A 13 2.77 19.27 8.74
N ASN A 14 4.06 19.42 9.02
CA ASN A 14 5.13 18.69 8.35
C ASN A 14 6.01 18.03 9.41
N ALA A 15 5.93 16.70 9.57
CA ALA A 15 7.02 15.87 10.11
C ALA A 15 6.67 14.37 10.15
N ALA A 16 7.00 13.63 9.07
CA ALA A 16 7.41 12.23 9.18
C ALA A 16 8.25 11.78 7.97
N GLY A 17 9.58 11.77 8.13
CA GLY A 17 10.51 10.86 7.44
C GLY A 17 10.97 11.25 6.02
N TYR A 18 12.15 11.89 5.96
CA TYR A 18 12.89 12.27 4.75
C TYR A 18 13.08 11.12 3.75
N SER A 19 12.24 11.15 2.74
CA SER A 19 12.57 10.75 1.38
C SER A 19 11.88 11.82 0.54
N GLY A 20 12.63 12.77 -0.03
CA GLY A 20 12.09 13.78 -0.96
C GLY A 20 11.50 13.20 -2.25
N THR A 21 11.26 11.89 -2.27
CA THR A 21 10.57 11.16 -3.31
C THR A 21 9.06 11.20 -3.01
N PRO A 22 8.23 11.75 -3.90
CA PRO A 22 6.78 11.75 -3.76
C PRO A 22 6.25 10.35 -3.41
N LEU A 23 5.22 10.27 -2.56
CA LEU A 23 4.68 9.00 -2.06
C LEU A 23 4.37 8.03 -3.21
N GLN A 24 3.80 8.54 -4.30
CA GLN A 24 3.47 7.81 -5.51
C GLN A 24 4.70 7.07 -6.08
N LYS A 25 5.85 7.75 -6.18
CA LYS A 25 7.11 7.16 -6.65
C LYS A 25 7.69 6.19 -5.61
N LYS A 26 7.51 6.45 -4.32
CA LYS A 26 7.93 5.53 -3.24
C LYS A 26 7.17 4.20 -3.30
N LEU A 27 5.86 4.25 -3.58
CA LEU A 27 4.95 3.12 -3.74
C LEU A 27 5.05 2.44 -5.12
N GLY A 28 5.72 3.07 -6.08
CA GLY A 28 5.90 2.52 -7.43
C GLY A 28 4.66 2.64 -8.32
N LEU A 29 3.80 3.63 -8.04
CA LEU A 29 2.67 3.99 -8.90
C LEU A 29 3.19 4.49 -10.25
N ARG A 30 2.63 3.95 -11.33
CA ARG A 30 3.05 4.18 -12.71
C ARG A 30 1.84 4.23 -13.63
N GLY A 31 1.98 5.00 -14.71
CA GLY A 31 1.00 5.04 -15.79
C GLY A 31 0.72 3.65 -16.37
N GLY A 32 -0.53 3.36 -16.69
CA GLY A 32 -0.95 2.13 -17.37
C GLY A 32 -1.25 0.94 -16.43
N GLN A 33 -1.08 1.08 -15.12
CA GLN A 33 -1.33 -0.02 -14.18
C GLN A 33 -2.83 -0.29 -14.00
N ALA A 34 -3.23 -1.56 -14.06
CA ALA A 34 -4.48 -2.01 -13.49
C ALA A 34 -4.31 -2.20 -11.97
N ALA A 35 -5.06 -1.43 -11.18
CA ALA A 35 -4.94 -1.35 -9.73
C ALA A 35 -6.16 -1.92 -9.00
N LEU A 36 -5.89 -2.65 -7.91
CA LEU A 36 -6.86 -3.01 -6.89
C LEU A 36 -6.45 -2.35 -5.57
N LEU A 37 -7.29 -1.45 -5.05
CA LEU A 37 -7.02 -0.76 -3.79
C LEU A 37 -8.08 -1.16 -2.76
N LEU A 38 -7.67 -1.63 -1.59
CA LEU A 38 -8.58 -2.07 -0.55
C LEU A 38 -8.35 -1.25 0.72
N TYR A 39 -9.45 -0.76 1.28
CA TYR A 39 -9.50 -0.08 2.57
C TYR A 39 -8.56 1.14 2.70
N VAL A 40 -8.31 1.84 1.59
CA VAL A 40 -7.46 3.05 1.59
C VAL A 40 -8.03 4.08 2.57
N PRO A 41 -7.25 4.53 3.57
CA PRO A 41 -7.69 5.56 4.50
C PRO A 41 -8.10 6.85 3.80
N GLU A 42 -9.06 7.58 4.38
CA GLU A 42 -9.59 8.83 3.81
C GLU A 42 -8.52 9.92 3.64
N HIS A 43 -7.51 9.97 4.52
CA HIS A 43 -6.42 10.94 4.38
C HIS A 43 -5.34 10.52 3.37
N LEU A 44 -5.42 9.30 2.82
CA LEU A 44 -4.50 8.77 1.80
C LEU A 44 -5.15 8.62 0.43
N GLN A 45 -6.22 9.36 0.15
CA GLN A 45 -6.92 9.31 -1.14
C GLN A 45 -6.05 9.72 -2.33
N GLU A 46 -4.90 10.37 -2.11
CA GLU A 46 -3.93 10.61 -3.20
C GLU A 46 -3.43 9.33 -3.89
N ILE A 47 -3.50 8.18 -3.21
CA ILE A 47 -3.18 6.87 -3.79
C ILE A 47 -4.31 6.45 -4.75
N ALA A 48 -5.57 6.57 -4.32
CA ALA A 48 -6.74 6.22 -5.13
C ALA A 48 -6.98 7.21 -6.27
N ALA A 49 -6.66 8.48 -6.07
CA ALA A 49 -6.77 9.55 -7.05
C ALA A 49 -5.59 9.61 -8.03
N PHE A 50 -4.68 8.65 -8.02
CA PHE A 50 -3.54 8.64 -8.93
C PHE A 50 -4.04 8.53 -10.39
N PRO A 51 -3.82 9.56 -11.23
CA PRO A 51 -4.44 9.64 -12.56
C PRO A 51 -3.83 8.66 -13.57
N GLY A 52 -2.71 8.01 -13.23
CA GLY A 52 -2.01 7.11 -14.13
C GLY A 52 -2.59 5.69 -14.19
N PHE A 53 -3.53 5.31 -13.34
CA PHE A 53 -4.13 3.97 -13.42
C PHE A 53 -4.93 3.81 -14.71
N ALA A 54 -4.66 2.73 -15.45
CA ALA A 54 -5.48 2.36 -16.62
C ALA A 54 -6.86 1.85 -16.19
N HIS A 55 -6.92 1.19 -15.04
CA HIS A 55 -8.14 0.72 -14.41
C HIS A 55 -7.94 0.73 -12.90
N LEU A 56 -8.92 1.22 -12.14
CA LEU A 56 -8.97 1.11 -10.69
C LEU A 56 -10.18 0.28 -10.24
N VAL A 57 -9.97 -0.66 -9.30
CA VAL A 57 -11.01 -1.43 -8.61
C VAL A 57 -10.82 -1.24 -7.10
N THR A 58 -11.92 -1.16 -6.35
CA THR A 58 -11.89 -0.94 -4.90
C THR A 58 -12.51 -2.07 -4.06
N SER A 59 -12.93 -3.17 -4.70
CA SER A 59 -13.50 -4.35 -4.04
C SER A 59 -13.05 -5.66 -4.71
N ILE A 60 -13.04 -6.76 -3.96
CA ILE A 60 -12.73 -8.09 -4.50
C ILE A 60 -14.01 -8.70 -5.07
N GLU A 61 -14.26 -8.47 -6.35
CA GLU A 61 -15.43 -8.99 -7.05
C GLU A 61 -15.05 -9.75 -8.33
N GLY A 62 -16.03 -10.49 -8.84
CA GLY A 62 -15.95 -11.20 -10.12
C GLY A 62 -14.96 -12.37 -10.17
N THR A 63 -14.78 -12.89 -11.38
CA THR A 63 -13.92 -14.05 -11.66
C THR A 63 -12.48 -13.79 -11.23
N VAL A 64 -11.87 -14.82 -10.63
CA VAL A 64 -10.47 -14.79 -10.23
C VAL A 64 -9.59 -14.88 -11.47
N SER A 65 -8.85 -13.81 -11.76
CA SER A 65 -7.88 -13.74 -12.85
C SER A 65 -6.70 -12.83 -12.49
N ARG A 66 -5.50 -13.18 -12.98
CA ARG A 66 -4.26 -12.43 -12.77
C ARG A 66 -4.21 -11.15 -13.62
N ARG A 67 -4.95 -10.13 -13.20
CA ARG A 67 -5.14 -8.92 -14.01
C ARG A 67 -4.56 -7.64 -13.41
N PHE A 68 -4.15 -7.64 -12.14
CA PHE A 68 -3.64 -6.43 -11.50
C PHE A 68 -2.12 -6.34 -11.53
N ASP A 69 -1.62 -5.21 -11.99
CA ASP A 69 -0.22 -4.80 -11.92
C ASP A 69 0.15 -4.29 -10.52
N TYR A 70 -0.87 -3.74 -9.83
CA TYR A 70 -0.74 -3.11 -8.53
C TYR A 70 -1.91 -3.52 -7.63
N ILE A 71 -1.61 -4.08 -6.46
CA ILE A 71 -2.59 -4.28 -5.40
C ILE A 71 -2.07 -3.54 -4.17
N HIS A 72 -2.92 -2.78 -3.48
CA HIS A 72 -2.57 -2.19 -2.18
C HIS A 72 -3.72 -2.37 -1.20
N SER A 73 -3.48 -3.15 -0.14
CA SER A 73 -4.42 -3.36 0.96
C SER A 73 -3.95 -2.63 2.19
N PHE A 74 -4.85 -1.92 2.86
CA PHE A 74 -4.62 -1.34 4.18
C PHE A 74 -5.39 -2.16 5.20
N ASP A 75 -4.70 -2.62 6.24
CA ASP A 75 -5.27 -3.56 7.19
C ASP A 75 -4.78 -3.30 8.62
N THR A 76 -5.67 -3.53 9.57
CA THR A 76 -5.38 -3.49 11.02
C THR A 76 -5.45 -4.88 11.65
N GLU A 77 -6.13 -5.83 11.01
CA GLU A 77 -6.41 -7.14 11.57
C GLU A 77 -5.86 -8.28 10.71
N ARG A 78 -5.10 -9.15 11.37
CA ARG A 78 -4.46 -10.33 10.77
C ARG A 78 -5.49 -11.28 10.18
N ALA A 79 -6.55 -11.60 10.92
CA ALA A 79 -7.57 -12.55 10.48
C ALA A 79 -8.27 -12.10 9.18
N GLY A 80 -8.60 -10.80 9.09
CA GLY A 80 -9.20 -10.24 7.88
C GLY A 80 -8.27 -10.33 6.66
N LEU A 81 -6.99 -10.02 6.85
CA LEU A 81 -5.98 -10.13 5.80
C LEU A 81 -5.75 -11.58 5.37
N GLU A 82 -5.64 -12.51 6.32
CA GLU A 82 -5.50 -13.95 6.06
C GLU A 82 -6.66 -14.49 5.22
N ALA A 83 -7.90 -14.12 5.56
CA ALA A 83 -9.09 -14.54 4.83
C ALA A 83 -9.08 -14.11 3.35
N ARG A 84 -8.33 -13.05 3.00
CA ARG A 84 -8.26 -12.51 1.63
C ARG A 84 -6.93 -12.78 0.94
N ALA A 85 -5.89 -13.22 1.65
CA ALA A 85 -4.52 -13.30 1.14
C ALA A 85 -4.40 -14.12 -0.16
N THR A 86 -5.00 -15.32 -0.19
CA THR A 86 -5.03 -16.16 -1.39
C THR A 86 -5.76 -15.48 -2.55
N ALA A 87 -6.85 -14.77 -2.27
CA ALA A 87 -7.63 -14.07 -3.28
C ALA A 87 -6.85 -12.89 -3.88
N LEU A 88 -6.05 -12.19 -3.08
CA LEU A 88 -5.13 -11.13 -3.54
C LEU A 88 -4.02 -11.72 -4.42
N ALA A 89 -3.35 -12.78 -3.95
CA ALA A 89 -2.27 -13.43 -4.70
C ALA A 89 -2.74 -13.96 -6.05
N ARG A 90 -3.92 -14.60 -6.12
CA ARG A 90 -4.47 -15.13 -7.38
C ARG A 90 -4.92 -14.04 -8.38
N ARG A 91 -5.08 -12.80 -7.94
CA ARG A 91 -5.46 -11.67 -8.78
C ARG A 91 -4.27 -10.82 -9.23
N LEU A 92 -3.13 -10.98 -8.58
CA LEU A 92 -1.88 -10.32 -8.93
C LEU A 92 -1.26 -10.96 -10.18
N LYS A 93 -0.85 -10.12 -11.14
CA LYS A 93 -0.02 -10.54 -12.28
C LYS A 93 1.32 -11.14 -11.81
N PRO A 94 1.95 -12.05 -12.59
CA PRO A 94 3.23 -12.65 -12.19
C PRO A 94 4.34 -11.64 -11.87
N ASP A 95 4.37 -10.51 -12.58
CA ASP A 95 5.31 -9.40 -12.37
C ASP A 95 4.72 -8.20 -11.60
N GLY A 96 3.48 -8.33 -11.14
CA GLY A 96 2.77 -7.32 -10.36
C GLY A 96 3.36 -7.14 -8.96
N MET A 97 2.97 -6.04 -8.33
CA MET A 97 3.33 -5.76 -6.93
C MET A 97 2.10 -5.73 -6.02
N LEU A 98 2.22 -6.38 -4.88
CA LEU A 98 1.27 -6.30 -3.77
C LEU A 98 1.90 -5.46 -2.65
N TRP A 99 1.28 -4.36 -2.31
CA TRP A 99 1.55 -3.61 -1.09
C TRP A 99 0.55 -3.99 -0.02
N VAL A 100 1.05 -4.21 1.19
CA VAL A 100 0.20 -4.28 2.38
C VAL A 100 0.67 -3.23 3.37
N SER A 101 -0.26 -2.40 3.80
CA SER A 101 -0.03 -1.35 4.77
C SER A 101 -0.72 -1.65 6.08
N TRP A 102 0.01 -1.44 7.18
CA TRP A 102 -0.47 -1.64 8.54
C TRP A 102 -0.05 -0.46 9.42
N PRO A 103 -0.80 -0.16 10.50
CA PRO A 103 -0.39 0.89 11.42
C PRO A 103 0.92 0.55 12.11
N LYS A 104 1.80 1.53 12.23
CA LYS A 104 3.02 1.43 13.02
C LYS A 104 2.65 1.29 14.49
N ARG A 105 3.44 0.52 15.24
CA ARG A 105 3.30 0.42 16.71
C ARG A 105 3.30 1.80 17.40
N ALA A 106 4.12 2.72 16.91
CA ALA A 106 4.24 4.07 17.47
C ALA A 106 3.07 5.01 17.11
N SER A 107 2.17 4.63 16.20
CA SER A 107 1.05 5.48 15.78
C SER A 107 -0.09 5.54 16.80
N GLY A 108 -0.14 4.62 17.76
CA GLY A 108 -1.23 4.47 18.73
C GLY A 108 -2.49 3.81 18.17
N VAL A 109 -2.56 3.54 16.86
CA VAL A 109 -3.67 2.81 16.25
C VAL A 109 -3.54 1.32 16.54
N ALA A 110 -4.60 0.71 17.08
CA ALA A 110 -4.63 -0.72 17.38
C ALA A 110 -4.50 -1.55 16.10
N THR A 111 -3.62 -2.56 16.16
CA THR A 111 -3.39 -3.49 15.06
C THR A 111 -2.88 -4.80 15.60
N THR A 112 -3.28 -5.91 14.97
CA THR A 112 -2.69 -7.23 15.22
C THR A 112 -1.62 -7.59 14.19
N LEU A 113 -1.30 -6.67 13.29
CA LEU A 113 -0.35 -6.88 12.20
C LEU A 113 1.03 -6.36 12.56
N THR A 114 2.03 -7.17 12.24
CA THR A 114 3.46 -6.85 12.27
C THR A 114 4.06 -7.19 10.92
N GLU A 115 5.28 -6.72 10.66
CA GLU A 115 6.01 -7.09 9.44
C GLU A 115 6.16 -8.61 9.30
N ASP A 116 6.45 -9.31 10.41
CA ASP A 116 6.56 -10.77 10.43
C ASP A 116 5.23 -11.46 10.18
N ALA A 117 4.12 -10.95 10.73
CA ALA A 117 2.80 -11.48 10.43
C ALA A 117 2.47 -11.37 8.93
N LEU A 118 2.90 -10.30 8.26
CA LEU A 118 2.72 -10.18 6.81
C LEU A 118 3.57 -11.21 6.04
N ARG A 119 4.80 -11.47 6.48
CA ARG A 119 5.66 -12.51 5.89
C ARG A 119 5.05 -13.90 6.06
N ASP A 120 4.57 -14.22 7.26
CA ASP A 120 3.90 -15.49 7.56
C ASP A 120 2.71 -15.74 6.62
N ILE A 121 1.97 -14.68 6.26
CA ILE A 121 0.81 -14.77 5.37
C ILE A 121 1.22 -14.95 3.90
N PHE A 122 2.15 -14.13 3.40
CA PHE A 122 2.39 -14.01 1.96
C PHE A 122 3.54 -14.85 1.43
N LEU A 123 4.56 -15.17 2.24
CA LEU A 123 5.67 -16.01 1.78
C LEU A 123 5.22 -17.43 1.37
N PRO A 124 4.31 -18.11 2.10
CA PRO A 124 3.78 -19.41 1.69
C PRO A 124 3.00 -19.39 0.37
N LEU A 125 2.50 -18.21 -0.04
CA LEU A 125 1.79 -18.02 -1.30
C LEU A 125 2.74 -17.80 -2.50
N GLY A 126 4.05 -17.99 -2.31
CA GLY A 126 5.07 -17.83 -3.34
C GLY A 126 5.52 -16.39 -3.56
N LEU A 127 5.10 -15.45 -2.70
CA LEU A 127 5.62 -14.09 -2.72
C LEU A 127 6.94 -13.99 -1.94
N VAL A 128 7.66 -12.90 -2.18
CA VAL A 128 8.83 -12.44 -1.43
C VAL A 128 8.63 -10.98 -1.07
N ASP A 129 9.07 -10.61 0.13
CA ASP A 129 9.19 -9.21 0.50
C ASP A 129 10.36 -8.54 -0.23
N VAL A 130 10.17 -7.28 -0.58
CA VAL A 130 11.09 -6.54 -1.46
C VAL A 130 11.52 -5.24 -0.84
N LYS A 131 10.58 -4.52 -0.22
CA LYS A 131 10.81 -3.18 0.29
C LYS A 131 9.78 -2.85 1.36
N VAL A 132 10.27 -2.38 2.51
CA VAL A 132 9.45 -1.69 3.51
C VAL A 132 9.60 -0.17 3.35
N CYS A 133 8.54 0.59 3.61
CA CYS A 133 8.63 2.04 3.73
C CYS A 133 7.55 2.64 4.63
N ALA A 134 7.80 3.85 5.14
CA ALA A 134 6.75 4.67 5.74
C ALA A 134 5.88 5.27 4.61
N VAL A 135 4.58 5.01 4.68
CA VAL A 135 3.57 5.62 3.81
C VAL A 135 3.32 7.04 4.29
N ASP A 136 2.98 7.18 5.57
CA ASP A 136 2.82 8.46 6.27
C ASP A 136 3.27 8.31 7.75
N ALA A 137 2.76 9.15 8.66
CA ALA A 137 3.04 9.04 10.09
C ALA A 137 2.45 7.76 10.72
N VAL A 138 1.29 7.29 10.25
CA VAL A 138 0.53 6.18 10.84
C VAL A 138 0.90 4.83 10.22
N TRP A 139 1.01 4.76 8.90
CA TRP A 139 1.08 3.52 8.14
C TRP A 139 2.50 3.20 7.68
N SER A 140 2.93 1.98 7.94
CA SER A 140 4.01 1.33 7.19
C SER A 140 3.43 0.64 5.97
N GLY A 141 4.27 0.34 4.98
CA GLY A 141 3.92 -0.48 3.83
C GLY A 141 5.03 -1.48 3.52
N LEU A 142 4.66 -2.71 3.21
CA LEU A 142 5.57 -3.77 2.77
C LEU A 142 5.17 -4.20 1.37
N LYS A 143 6.12 -4.13 0.45
CA LYS A 143 5.97 -4.59 -0.92
C LYS A 143 6.34 -6.06 -1.02
N PHE A 144 5.43 -6.80 -1.61
CA PHE A 144 5.61 -8.17 -2.05
C PHE A 144 5.56 -8.27 -3.58
N MET A 145 6.30 -9.25 -4.12
CA MET A 145 6.19 -9.69 -5.50
C MET A 145 6.30 -11.20 -5.54
N PHE A 146 5.80 -11.85 -6.59
CA PHE A 146 6.09 -13.27 -6.79
C PHE A 146 7.59 -13.51 -6.96
N ARG A 147 8.08 -14.61 -6.38
CA ARG A 147 9.41 -15.15 -6.60
C ARG A 147 9.67 -15.34 -8.10
N LYS A 148 10.85 -14.99 -8.59
CA LYS A 148 11.13 -14.99 -10.04
C LYS A 148 10.95 -16.38 -10.65
N GLU A 149 11.36 -17.41 -9.92
CA GLU A 149 11.33 -18.81 -10.34
C GLU A 149 9.92 -19.37 -10.57
N ILE A 150 8.87 -18.78 -9.95
CA ILE A 150 7.50 -19.24 -10.16
C ILE A 150 6.73 -18.40 -11.18
N ARG A 151 7.22 -17.21 -11.58
CA ARG A 151 6.44 -16.29 -12.43
C ARG A 151 6.04 -16.89 -13.78
N ALA A 152 6.90 -17.73 -14.35
CA ALA A 152 6.64 -18.36 -15.65
C ALA A 152 5.53 -19.42 -15.60
N SER A 153 5.16 -19.91 -14.40
CA SER A 153 4.14 -20.94 -14.20
C SER A 153 2.83 -20.42 -13.61
N LEU A 154 2.70 -19.10 -13.42
CA LEU A 154 1.54 -18.42 -12.84
C LEU A 154 0.57 -17.92 -13.90
#